data_AF-A0AAV3YWP8-F1
#
_entry.id   AF-A0AAV3YWP8-F1
#
_cell.length_a   1.000
_cell.length_b   1.000
_cell.length_c   1.000
_cell.angle_alpha   90.00
_cell.angle_beta   90.00
_cell.angle_gamma   90.00
#
_symmetry.space_group_name_H-M   'P 1'
#
loop_
_entity.id
_entity.type
_entity.pdbx_description
1 polymer ?
#
loop_
_entity_poly.entity_id
_entity_poly.type
_entity_poly.pdbx_seq_one_letter_code
_entity_poly.pdbx_strand_id
1 'polypeptide(L)'
;MVIVHLMTCPACIRKKTWFSRNETIADLSQHFVMVNVEPHEIPRGLAKDLAPDGHYVPRILFLTPKGRMLYGMRTSNRDYGYVYMSASQLIDNMRRLVLNCNVLTCFCCFFNLCVDYGGIDDDDDDDDDDDDDDDDDGNHLER
;
A
#
# COMPACT_ATOMS: atom_id res chain seq x y z
N MET A 1 3.19 -4.49 -2.21
CA MET A 1 4.01 -4.13 -1.04
C MET A 1 3.07 -3.88 0.14
N VAL A 2 3.30 -4.53 1.27
CA VAL A 2 2.45 -4.44 2.46
C VAL A 2 3.21 -3.75 3.57
N ILE A 3 2.64 -2.71 4.15
CA ILE A 3 3.20 -1.96 5.26
C ILE A 3 2.35 -2.25 6.49
N VAL A 4 2.94 -2.96 7.45
CA VAL A 4 2.30 -3.19 8.76
C VAL A 4 2.79 -2.12 9.72
N HIS A 5 1.89 -1.27 10.20
CA HIS A 5 2.21 -0.18 11.11
C HIS A 5 1.14 0.02 12.18
N LEU A 6 1.44 0.88 13.15
CA LEU A 6 0.47 1.35 14.14
C LEU A 6 0.61 2.87 14.26
N MET A 7 -0.50 3.61 14.19
CA MET A 7 -0.47 5.08 14.23
C MET A 7 0.14 5.63 15.53
N THR A 8 -0.03 4.92 16.65
CA THR A 8 0.48 5.33 17.97
C THR A 8 1.95 4.98 18.21
N CYS A 9 2.64 4.37 17.24
CA CYS A 9 4.02 3.92 17.40
C CYS A 9 5.04 5.02 17.01
N PRO A 10 5.92 5.46 17.94
CA PRO A 10 6.93 6.49 17.64
C PRO A 10 7.87 6.12 16.48
N ALA A 11 8.25 4.85 16.37
CA ALA A 11 9.10 4.37 15.28
C ALA A 11 8.38 4.44 13.92
N CYS A 12 7.07 4.18 13.89
CA CYS A 12 6.25 4.29 12.67
C CYS A 12 6.15 5.75 12.22
N ILE A 13 5.88 6.67 13.16
CA ILE A 13 5.79 8.11 12.88
C ILE A 13 7.11 8.63 12.30
N ARG A 14 8.25 8.31 12.92
CA ARG A 14 9.58 8.71 12.41
C ARG A 14 9.85 8.19 11.00
N LYS A 15 9.43 6.96 10.71
CA LYS A 15 9.64 6.35 9.39
C LYS A 15 8.74 6.95 8.31
N LYS A 16 7.49 7.28 8.66
CA LYS A 16 6.56 7.96 7.76
C LYS A 16 7.17 9.24 7.18
N THR A 17 7.87 10.04 8.00
CA THR A 17 8.46 11.32 7.57
C THR A 17 9.46 11.17 6.44
N TRP A 18 10.40 10.23 6.50
CA TRP A 18 11.36 10.05 5.41
C TRP A 18 10.78 9.23 4.25
N PHE A 19 9.83 8.34 4.52
CA PHE A 19 9.16 7.54 3.50
C PHE A 19 8.34 8.43 2.56
N SER A 20 7.57 9.36 3.11
CA SER A 20 6.70 10.24 2.32
C SER A 20 7.43 11.37 1.60
N ARG A 21 8.63 11.73 2.06
CA ARG A 21 9.43 12.82 1.47
C ARG A 21 10.36 12.38 0.35
N ASN A 22 10.51 11.07 0.13
CA ASN A 22 11.46 10.56 -0.84
C ASN A 22 10.77 10.31 -2.19
N GLU A 23 11.08 11.16 -3.17
CA GLU A 23 10.53 11.08 -4.53
C GLU A 23 10.84 9.73 -5.19
N THR A 24 12.04 9.19 -5.01
CA THR A 24 12.40 7.88 -5.59
C THR A 24 11.54 6.73 -5.06
N ILE A 25 11.12 6.78 -3.80
CA ILE A 25 10.17 5.80 -3.25
C ILE A 25 8.79 5.98 -3.89
N ALA A 26 8.37 7.23 -4.12
CA ALA A 26 7.09 7.53 -4.78
C ALA A 26 7.09 7.06 -6.25
N ASP A 27 8.19 7.22 -6.98
CA ASP A 27 8.31 6.73 -8.35
C ASP A 27 8.30 5.19 -8.40
N LEU A 28 9.04 4.56 -7.50
CA LEU A 28 9.09 3.10 -7.44
C LEU A 28 7.77 2.51 -6.94
N SER A 29 7.03 3.20 -6.06
CA SER A 29 5.77 2.69 -5.50
C SER A 29 4.69 2.51 -6.57
N GLN A 30 4.75 3.25 -7.69
CA GLN A 30 3.85 3.07 -8.83
C GLN A 30 3.89 1.65 -9.42
N HIS A 31 5.01 0.93 -9.24
CA HIS A 31 5.17 -0.45 -9.72
C HIS A 31 4.62 -1.50 -8.74
N PHE A 32 4.08 -1.08 -7.60
CA PHE A 32 3.58 -1.96 -6.55
C PHE A 32 2.17 -1.57 -6.14
N VAL A 33 1.31 -2.56 -5.92
CA VAL A 33 0.09 -2.35 -5.14
C VAL A 33 0.50 -2.11 -3.68
N MET A 34 0.25 -0.92 -3.16
CA MET A 34 0.61 -0.49 -1.81
C MET A 34 -0.55 -0.72 -0.84
N VAL A 35 -0.33 -1.53 0.19
CA VAL A 35 -1.35 -1.86 1.20
C VAL A 35 -0.83 -1.48 2.58
N ASN A 36 -1.57 -0.62 3.27
CA ASN A 36 -1.32 -0.30 4.67
C ASN A 36 -2.26 -1.16 5.52
N VAL A 37 -1.75 -1.74 6.60
CA VAL A 37 -2.55 -2.60 7.49
C VAL A 37 -2.08 -2.46 8.92
N GLU A 38 -3.01 -2.46 9.86
CA GLU A 38 -2.70 -2.54 11.28
C GLU A 38 -2.67 -4.00 11.76
N PRO A 39 -1.89 -4.33 12.80
CA PRO A 39 -1.78 -5.72 13.28
C PRO A 39 -3.10 -6.40 13.62
N HIS A 40 -4.10 -5.62 14.06
CA HIS A 40 -5.41 -6.14 14.46
C HIS A 40 -6.33 -6.47 13.26
N GLU A 41 -6.06 -5.90 12.09
CA GLU A 41 -6.82 -6.10 10.85
C GLU A 41 -6.32 -7.32 10.07
N ILE A 42 -5.14 -7.85 10.42
CA ILE A 42 -4.53 -8.98 9.72
C ILE A 42 -5.35 -10.26 9.97
N PRO A 43 -5.88 -10.91 8.91
CA PRO A 43 -6.57 -12.18 9.06
C PRO A 43 -5.67 -13.24 9.67
N ARG A 44 -6.21 -14.06 10.58
CA ARG A 44 -5.46 -15.13 11.28
C ARG A 44 -4.73 -16.08 10.32
N GLY A 45 -5.30 -16.36 9.15
CA GLY A 45 -4.69 -17.20 8.13
C GLY A 45 -3.43 -16.61 7.49
N LEU A 46 -3.30 -15.28 7.46
CA LEU A 46 -2.16 -14.56 6.88
C LEU A 46 -1.16 -14.07 7.92
N ALA A 47 -1.50 -14.16 9.21
CA ALA A 47 -0.66 -13.66 10.29
C ALA A 47 0.75 -14.24 10.28
N LYS A 48 0.90 -15.54 9.94
CA LYS A 48 2.21 -16.20 9.86
C LYS A 48 3.08 -15.68 8.70
N ASP A 49 2.45 -15.36 7.57
CA ASP A 49 3.15 -14.86 6.40
C ASP A 49 3.49 -13.37 6.54
N LEU A 50 2.67 -12.60 7.25
CA LEU A 50 2.89 -11.17 7.51
C LEU A 50 3.67 -10.87 8.81
N ALA A 51 4.08 -11.89 9.54
CA ALA A 51 4.92 -11.79 10.75
C ALA A 51 5.93 -12.96 10.85
N PRO A 52 6.77 -13.20 9.82
CA PRO A 52 7.63 -14.39 9.77
C PRO A 52 8.78 -14.39 10.80
N ASP A 53 9.20 -13.21 11.26
CA ASP A 53 10.23 -13.00 12.29
C ASP A 53 9.68 -12.23 13.52
N GLY A 54 8.35 -12.17 13.66
CA GLY A 54 7.68 -11.59 14.82
C GLY A 54 6.67 -10.48 14.50
N HIS A 55 5.95 -10.06 15.54
CA HIS A 55 4.83 -9.12 15.44
C HIS A 55 5.21 -7.65 15.69
N TYR A 56 6.50 -7.31 15.62
CA TYR A 56 7.01 -5.95 15.88
C TYR A 56 6.60 -4.95 14.79
N VAL A 57 6.32 -3.68 15.10
CA VAL A 57 6.00 -2.66 14.09
C VAL A 57 7.06 -1.55 14.05
N PRO A 58 7.31 -0.90 12.88
CA PRO A 58 6.72 -1.17 11.57
C PRO A 58 7.47 -2.25 10.77
N ARG A 59 6.73 -2.95 9.89
CA ARG A 59 7.26 -3.93 8.93
C ARG A 59 6.88 -3.52 7.52
N ILE A 60 7.81 -3.66 6.58
CA ILE A 60 7.53 -3.53 5.16
C ILE A 60 7.84 -4.87 4.52
N LEU A 61 6.83 -5.45 3.89
CA LEU A 61 6.87 -6.78 3.30
C LEU A 61 6.60 -6.69 1.80
N PHE A 62 7.31 -7.51 1.05
CA PHE A 62 7.08 -7.68 -0.37
C PHE A 62 6.39 -9.02 -0.62
N LEU A 63 5.34 -8.98 -1.42
CA LEU A 63 4.56 -10.14 -1.80
C LEU A 63 4.62 -10.26 -3.32
N THR A 64 4.52 -11.49 -3.80
CA THR A 64 4.27 -11.81 -5.20
C THR A 64 2.86 -11.36 -5.61
N PRO A 65 2.56 -11.23 -6.91
CA PRO A 65 1.20 -10.96 -7.39
C PRO A 65 0.16 -12.00 -6.93
N LYS A 66 0.59 -13.22 -6.61
CA LYS A 66 -0.25 -14.30 -6.05
C LYS A 66 -0.42 -14.21 -4.53
N GLY A 67 -0.01 -13.12 -3.89
CA GLY A 67 -0.13 -12.92 -2.44
C GLY A 67 0.87 -13.71 -1.59
N ARG A 68 1.86 -14.39 -2.19
CA ARG A 68 2.89 -15.12 -1.42
C ARG A 68 4.03 -14.20 -1.00
N MET A 69 4.46 -14.34 0.24
CA MET A 69 5.53 -13.52 0.83
C MET A 69 6.92 -13.81 0.22
N LEU A 70 7.71 -12.76 -0.03
CA LEU A 70 9.08 -12.81 -0.57
C LEU A 70 10.13 -12.71 0.54
N TYR A 71 10.49 -13.85 1.15
CA TYR A 71 11.42 -13.94 2.28
C TYR A 71 12.84 -13.42 2.00
N GLY A 72 13.24 -13.33 0.72
CA GLY A 72 14.56 -12.83 0.33
C GLY A 72 14.71 -11.31 0.40
N MET A 73 13.61 -10.56 0.55
CA MET A 73 13.63 -9.09 0.55
C MET A 73 13.72 -8.53 1.97
N ARG A 74 14.80 -8.89 2.67
CA ARG A 74 15.08 -8.50 4.06
C ARG A 74 16.26 -7.52 4.14
N THR A 75 16.39 -6.86 5.29
CA THR A 75 17.55 -6.08 5.67
C THR A 75 18.62 -6.97 6.32
N SER A 76 19.79 -6.40 6.64
CA SER A 76 20.89 -7.13 7.28
C SER A 76 20.65 -7.46 8.77
N ASN A 77 19.53 -7.02 9.35
CA ASN A 77 19.22 -7.29 10.75
C ASN A 77 18.72 -8.73 10.92
N ARG A 78 19.36 -9.48 11.83
CA ARG A 78 19.07 -10.91 12.07
C ARG A 78 17.70 -11.13 12.74
N ASP A 79 17.38 -10.29 13.71
CA ASP A 79 16.18 -10.42 14.55
C ASP A 79 15.00 -9.62 13.98
N TYR A 80 15.28 -8.54 13.24
CA TYR A 80 14.29 -7.61 12.70
C TYR A 80 14.48 -7.37 11.21
N GLY A 81 14.34 -8.43 10.41
CA GLY A 81 14.73 -8.45 9.01
C GLY A 81 13.85 -7.58 8.10
N TYR A 82 12.66 -7.17 8.54
CA TYR A 82 11.75 -6.31 7.75
C TYR A 82 11.67 -4.86 8.24
N VAL A 83 12.64 -4.45 9.07
CA VAL A 83 12.77 -3.06 9.51
C VAL A 83 13.79 -2.34 8.65
N TYR A 84 13.32 -1.34 7.90
CA TYR A 84 14.15 -0.47 7.06
C TYR A 84 14.62 0.78 7.81
N MET A 85 15.91 0.91 8.09
CA MET A 85 16.43 2.04 8.87
C MET A 85 16.62 3.30 8.03
N SER A 86 16.83 3.14 6.73
CA SER A 86 17.00 4.23 5.77
C SER A 86 16.17 4.00 4.50
N ALA A 87 15.90 5.09 3.78
CA ALA A 87 15.26 5.04 2.47
C ALA A 87 16.06 4.20 1.47
N SER A 88 17.40 4.30 1.50
CA SER A 88 18.28 3.55 0.59
C SER A 88 18.07 2.04 0.66
N GLN A 89 17.99 1.47 1.88
CA GLN A 89 17.75 0.04 2.06
C GLN A 89 16.43 -0.42 1.43
N LEU A 90 15.40 0.42 1.53
CA LEU A 90 14.10 0.11 0.95
C LEU A 90 14.14 0.22 -0.58
N ILE A 91 14.71 1.30 -1.09
CA ILE A 91 14.88 1.56 -2.53
C ILE A 91 15.65 0.42 -3.19
N ASP A 92 16.72 -0.08 -2.57
CA ASP A 92 17.51 -1.19 -3.13
C ASP A 92 16.66 -2.45 -3.30
N ASN A 93 15.81 -2.80 -2.32
CA ASN A 93 14.91 -3.94 -2.42
C ASN A 93 13.79 -3.69 -3.44
N MET A 94 13.20 -2.49 -3.47
CA MET A 94 12.19 -2.11 -4.47
C MET A 94 12.76 -2.23 -5.89
N ARG A 95 13.95 -1.66 -6.14
CA ARG A 95 14.66 -1.76 -7.43
C ARG A 95 14.94 -3.19 -7.83
N ARG A 96 15.42 -4.03 -6.90
CA ARG A 96 15.64 -5.45 -7.19
C ARG A 96 14.37 -6.15 -7.66
N LEU A 97 13.21 -5.83 -7.10
CA LEU A 97 11.95 -6.44 -7.50
C LEU A 97 11.46 -5.94 -8.86
N VAL A 98 11.56 -4.64 -9.11
CA VAL A 98 11.20 -4.05 -10.41
C VAL A 98 12.11 -4.61 -11.52
N LEU A 99 13.42 -4.65 -11.29
CA LEU A 99 14.39 -5.12 -12.28
C LEU A 99 14.30 -6.64 -12.54
N ASN A 100 14.06 -7.44 -11.49
CA ASN A 100 13.93 -8.90 -11.65
C ASN A 100 12.57 -9.34 -12.20
N CYS A 101 11.58 -8.45 -12.24
CA CYS A 101 10.30 -8.73 -12.91
C CYS A 101 10.47 -8.88 -14.43
N ASN A 102 11.59 -8.46 -15.02
CA ASN A 102 11.80 -8.49 -16.47
C ASN A 102 12.39 -9.79 -17.03
N VAL A 103 12.96 -10.70 -16.21
CA VAL A 103 13.83 -11.77 -16.75
C VAL A 103 13.13 -13.13 -16.90
N LEU A 104 11.97 -13.36 -16.25
CA LEU A 104 11.25 -14.64 -16.38
C LEU A 104 9.78 -14.55 -16.82
N THR A 105 9.20 -13.34 -16.92
CA THR A 105 7.83 -13.11 -17.46
C THR A 105 7.85 -12.50 -18.87
N CYS A 106 9.02 -12.27 -19.45
CA CYS A 106 9.17 -11.84 -20.85
C CYS A 106 8.94 -12.98 -21.86
N PHE A 107 7.85 -13.72 -21.67
CA PHE A 107 7.13 -14.38 -22.76
C PHE A 107 5.70 -13.80 -22.91
N CYS A 108 5.18 -13.07 -21.92
CA CYS A 108 3.86 -12.43 -21.99
C CYS A 108 3.87 -10.95 -22.40
N CYS A 109 4.97 -10.21 -22.23
CA CYS A 109 5.00 -8.81 -22.68
C CYS A 109 5.35 -8.62 -24.17
N PHE A 110 5.89 -9.64 -24.85
CA PHE A 110 6.26 -9.54 -26.28
C PHE A 110 5.25 -10.16 -27.24
N PHE A 111 4.43 -11.10 -26.77
CA PHE A 111 3.25 -11.56 -27.51
C PHE A 111 2.01 -11.01 -26.82
N ASN A 112 1.30 -10.13 -27.52
CA ASN A 112 -0.06 -9.69 -27.24
C ASN A 112 -0.94 -10.86 -26.76
N LEU A 113 -0.97 -11.12 -25.46
CA LEU A 113 -2.13 -11.69 -24.79
C LEU A 113 -2.57 -10.64 -23.77
N CYS A 114 -3.35 -9.69 -24.27
CA CYS A 114 -4.34 -8.99 -23.49
C CYS A 114 -5.14 -10.06 -22.72
N VAL A 115 -4.99 -10.08 -21.39
CA VAL A 115 -6.06 -10.58 -20.54
C VAL A 115 -6.88 -9.35 -20.23
N ASP A 116 -8.05 -9.27 -20.87
CA ASP A 116 -9.06 -8.27 -20.64
C ASP A 116 -9.33 -8.12 -19.13
N TYR A 117 -8.82 -7.05 -18.54
CA TYR A 117 -9.49 -6.44 -17.41
C TYR A 117 -10.53 -5.51 -18.04
N GLY A 118 -11.79 -5.95 -17.98
CA GLY A 118 -12.92 -5.21 -18.50
C GLY A 118 -12.87 -3.75 -18.07
N GLY A 119 -13.17 -2.89 -19.05
CA GLY A 119 -13.35 -1.46 -18.83
C GLY A 119 -14.33 -1.24 -17.69
N ILE A 120 -13.92 -0.40 -16.75
CA ILE A 120 -14.87 0.46 -16.07
C ILE A 120 -14.92 1.68 -16.98
N ASP A 121 -16.03 1.80 -17.68
CA ASP A 121 -16.37 2.93 -18.52
C ASP A 121 -16.48 4.15 -17.61
N ASP A 122 -15.49 5.05 -17.70
CA ASP A 122 -15.60 6.44 -17.28
C ASP A 122 -16.29 7.19 -18.44
N ASP A 123 -17.62 7.25 -18.44
CA ASP A 123 -18.48 8.17 -19.22
C ASP A 123 -19.80 8.25 -18.41
N ASP A 124 -20.01 9.26 -17.55
CA ASP A 124 -20.67 10.55 -17.84
C ASP A 124 -22.22 10.45 -17.96
N ASP A 125 -22.89 11.58 -17.69
CA ASP A 125 -24.33 11.88 -17.70
C ASP A 125 -25.00 11.76 -16.30
N ASP A 126 -25.19 12.84 -15.52
CA ASP A 126 -25.89 14.12 -15.73
C ASP A 126 -27.19 14.13 -14.89
N ASP A 127 -27.34 15.21 -14.14
CA ASP A 127 -28.58 15.90 -13.74
C ASP A 127 -29.68 15.13 -12.99
N ASP A 128 -29.94 15.58 -11.77
CA ASP A 128 -31.29 16.02 -11.38
C ASP A 128 -31.15 17.00 -10.20
N ASP A 129 -31.15 18.28 -10.56
CA ASP A 129 -31.68 19.36 -9.72
C ASP A 129 -33.13 19.01 -9.37
N ASP A 130 -33.45 18.93 -8.08
CA ASP A 130 -34.80 19.23 -7.59
C ASP A 130 -34.63 20.03 -6.30
N ASP A 131 -34.68 21.35 -6.49
CA ASP A 131 -35.20 22.29 -5.53
C ASP A 131 -36.61 21.82 -5.09
N ASP A 132 -36.82 21.68 -3.78
CA ASP A 132 -38.14 21.94 -3.19
C ASP A 132 -37.90 22.61 -1.84
N ASP A 133 -38.06 23.94 -1.88
CA ASP A 133 -38.47 24.78 -0.78
C ASP A 133 -39.66 24.16 -0.02
N ASP A 134 -39.70 24.32 1.29
CA ASP A 134 -40.93 24.67 2.02
C ASP A 134 -40.60 24.94 3.50
N ASP A 135 -40.46 26.24 3.79
CA ASP A 135 -41.20 27.00 4.81
C ASP A 135 -41.17 26.60 6.30
N ASP A 136 -40.67 27.59 7.06
CA ASP A 136 -41.34 28.25 8.19
C ASP A 136 -41.69 27.42 9.44
N ASP A 137 -41.02 27.76 10.54
CA ASP A 137 -41.77 28.40 11.63
C ASP A 137 -40.79 29.08 12.58
N GLY A 138 -40.75 30.41 12.46
CA GLY A 138 -40.20 31.26 13.49
C GLY A 138 -40.93 31.07 14.83
N ASN A 139 -40.15 30.98 15.91
CA ASN A 139 -40.60 31.57 17.17
C ASN A 139 -39.46 32.34 17.84
N HIS A 140 -39.45 33.63 17.55
CA HIS A 140 -39.42 34.72 18.51
C HIS A 140 -39.24 34.30 19.99
N LEU A 141 -38.14 34.70 20.61
CA LEU A 141 -38.15 35.75 21.64
C LEU A 141 -36.75 35.96 22.22
N GLU A 142 -36.38 37.24 22.25
CA GLU A 142 -35.25 37.83 22.95
C GLU A 142 -35.19 37.39 24.41
N ARG A 143 -33.98 37.03 24.91
CA ARG A 143 -33.24 37.80 25.92
C ARG A 143 -31.89 37.18 26.24
#